data_AF-A0A820ISA2-F1
#
_entry.id   AF-A0A820ISA2-F1
#
_cell.length_a   1.000
_cell.length_b   1.000
_cell.length_c   1.000
_cell.angle_alpha   90.00
_cell.angle_beta   90.00
_cell.angle_gamma   90.00
#
_symmetry.space_group_name_H-M   'P 1'
#
loop_
_entity.id
_entity.type
_entity.pdbx_description
1 polymer ?
#
loop_
_entity_poly.entity_id
_entity_poly.type
_entity_poly.pdbx_seq_one_letter_code
_entity_poly.pdbx_strand_id
1 'polypeptide(L)'
;KYVFPLDENSTVCGFEAHINNKVIKGVVKEKEQAKQEYREAIEKGHGAYLMHQEQAQVFSVAVGNLPANNEVIIKIIYVAELIIENDDIVFRLPAKMASWQSKQAVETKDQSTVQSIDIIDEKVEFSFKASIRMPYEILKLFSPTHRLRRKVTDCIGMVELIDNVLLDRDFVLSITLKSANLPRVSNETWSLNDDSETITSNNHNSEACLLTFYPRFETQTISNQQIE
;
A
#
# COMPACT_ATOMS: atom_id res chain seq x y z
N LYS A 1 -4.05 -14.91 11.83
CA LYS A 1 -3.80 -14.44 10.44
C LYS A 1 -4.48 -13.09 10.29
N TYR A 2 -3.81 -12.09 9.72
CA TYR A 2 -4.38 -10.78 9.46
C TYR A 2 -4.46 -10.56 7.94
N VAL A 3 -5.50 -9.89 7.47
CA VAL A 3 -5.72 -9.63 6.05
C VAL A 3 -5.73 -8.12 5.84
N PHE A 4 -4.84 -7.63 4.99
CA PHE A 4 -4.68 -6.22 4.72
C PHE A 4 -5.20 -5.89 3.31
N PRO A 5 -6.18 -4.99 3.17
CA PRO A 5 -6.63 -4.54 1.86
C PRO A 5 -5.56 -3.66 1.20
N LEU A 6 -5.20 -4.00 -0.03
CA LEU A 6 -4.46 -3.13 -0.92
C LEU A 6 -5.25 -2.91 -2.20
N ASP A 7 -5.08 -1.75 -2.85
CA ASP A 7 -5.65 -1.50 -4.17
C ASP A 7 -5.11 -2.50 -5.19
N GLU A 8 -5.87 -2.81 -6.25
CA GLU A 8 -5.46 -3.78 -7.27
C GLU A 8 -4.22 -3.35 -8.03
N ASN A 9 -3.99 -2.05 -8.12
CA ASN A 9 -2.83 -1.48 -8.79
C ASN A 9 -1.64 -1.32 -7.83
N SER A 10 -1.68 -2.01 -6.68
CA SER A 10 -0.59 -2.01 -5.69
C SER A 10 0.31 -3.25 -5.83
N THR A 11 1.61 -3.04 -5.72
CA THR A 11 2.62 -4.09 -5.64
C THR A 11 3.40 -3.97 -4.33
N VAL A 12 3.44 -5.05 -3.54
CA VAL A 12 4.22 -5.12 -2.31
C VAL A 12 5.69 -5.33 -2.65
N CYS A 13 6.55 -4.46 -2.16
CA CYS A 13 7.99 -4.49 -2.41
C CYS A 13 8.83 -4.64 -1.14
N GLY A 14 8.22 -4.64 0.05
CA GLY A 14 8.94 -4.89 1.30
C GLY A 14 8.03 -5.35 2.43
N PHE A 15 8.59 -6.19 3.30
CA PHE A 15 7.94 -6.70 4.50
C PHE A 15 8.95 -6.75 5.65
N GLU A 16 8.57 -6.23 6.80
CA GLU A 16 9.34 -6.37 8.04
C GLU A 16 8.40 -6.73 9.20
N ALA A 17 8.85 -7.64 10.06
CA ALA A 17 8.22 -7.93 11.34
C ALA A 17 9.16 -7.49 12.48
N HIS A 18 8.69 -6.62 13.35
CA HIS A 18 9.45 -6.07 14.47
C HIS A 18 8.90 -6.66 15.76
N ILE A 19 9.75 -7.38 16.50
CA ILE A 19 9.36 -8.10 17.71
C ILE A 19 10.43 -7.86 18.76
N ASN A 20 10.03 -7.23 19.86
CA ASN A 20 10.95 -6.72 20.86
C ASN A 20 12.04 -5.86 20.20
N ASN A 21 13.30 -6.28 20.28
CA ASN A 21 14.45 -5.58 19.71
C ASN A 21 14.96 -6.25 18.42
N LYS A 22 14.17 -7.12 17.78
CA LYS A 22 14.56 -7.83 16.56
C LYS A 22 13.72 -7.35 15.39
N VAL A 23 14.39 -7.12 14.25
CA VAL A 23 13.75 -6.82 12.97
C VAL A 23 13.97 -8.01 12.05
N ILE A 24 12.89 -8.67 11.67
CA ILE A 24 12.87 -9.73 10.67
C ILE A 24 12.55 -9.08 9.33
N LYS A 25 13.45 -9.21 8.35
CA LYS A 25 13.24 -8.74 6.98
C LYS A 25 12.71 -9.90 6.12
N GLY A 26 11.63 -9.65 5.37
CA GLY A 26 11.08 -10.60 4.43
C GLY A 26 11.98 -10.79 3.21
N VAL A 27 12.04 -12.01 2.70
CA VAL A 27 12.70 -12.35 1.44
C VAL A 27 11.67 -12.93 0.50
N VAL A 28 11.59 -12.37 -0.71
CA VAL A 28 10.66 -12.87 -1.73
C VAL A 28 11.12 -14.24 -2.22
N LYS A 29 10.19 -15.19 -2.23
CA LYS A 29 10.40 -16.58 -2.67
C LYS A 29 9.22 -17.06 -3.48
N GLU A 30 9.42 -18.15 -4.21
CA GLU A 30 8.33 -18.88 -4.86
C GLU A 30 7.29 -19.32 -3.81
N LYS A 31 6.00 -19.34 -4.20
CA LYS A 31 4.87 -19.43 -3.26
C LYS A 31 4.92 -20.70 -2.42
N GLU A 32 5.16 -21.85 -3.05
CA GLU A 32 5.16 -23.12 -2.34
C GLU A 32 6.44 -23.30 -1.51
N GLN A 33 7.58 -22.80 -1.99
CA GLN A 33 8.80 -22.73 -1.19
C GLN A 33 8.59 -21.91 0.10
N ALA A 34 8.02 -20.71 0.01
CA ALA A 34 7.79 -19.85 1.18
C ALA A 34 6.88 -20.51 2.22
N LYS A 35 5.82 -21.19 1.78
CA LYS A 35 4.91 -21.94 2.66
C LYS A 35 5.60 -23.13 3.32
N GLN A 36 6.43 -23.86 2.58
CA GLN A 36 7.14 -25.02 3.13
C GLN A 36 8.09 -24.59 4.24
N GLU A 37 8.92 -23.57 3.98
CA GLU A 37 9.84 -23.03 4.99
C GLU A 37 9.11 -22.48 6.22
N TYR A 38 7.97 -21.81 6.02
CA TYR A 38 7.11 -21.36 7.11
C TYR A 38 6.63 -22.54 7.97
N ARG A 39 6.08 -23.59 7.38
CA ARG A 39 5.61 -24.78 8.11
C ARG A 39 6.72 -25.45 8.91
N GLU A 40 7.88 -25.64 8.30
CA GLU A 40 9.04 -26.23 8.98
C GLU A 40 9.52 -25.40 10.17
N ALA A 41 9.50 -24.07 10.05
CA ALA A 41 9.85 -23.18 11.14
C ALA A 41 8.85 -23.30 12.30
N ILE A 42 7.54 -23.39 11.99
CA ILE A 42 6.49 -23.60 12.99
C ILE A 42 6.68 -24.93 13.71
N GLU A 43 6.92 -26.02 12.99
CA GLU A 43 7.15 -27.36 13.55
C GLU A 43 8.36 -27.42 14.47
N LYS A 44 9.42 -26.66 14.14
CA LYS A 44 10.64 -26.55 14.97
C LYS A 44 10.46 -25.62 16.18
N GLY A 45 9.28 -25.03 16.37
CA GLY A 45 8.99 -24.10 17.46
C GLY A 45 9.61 -22.71 17.27
N HIS A 46 10.05 -22.37 16.05
CA HIS A 46 10.59 -21.05 15.73
C HIS A 46 9.47 -20.07 15.40
N GLY A 47 9.67 -18.79 15.73
CA GLY A 47 8.80 -17.71 15.26
C GLY A 47 8.87 -17.61 13.73
N ALA A 48 7.73 -17.58 13.07
CA ALA A 48 7.65 -17.53 11.61
C ALA A 48 6.64 -16.47 11.15
N TYR A 49 6.96 -15.80 10.04
CA TYR A 49 6.19 -14.68 9.49
C TYR A 49 6.10 -14.88 7.99
N LEU A 50 4.87 -15.04 7.49
CA LEU A 50 4.59 -15.25 6.08
C LEU A 50 3.63 -14.18 5.60
N MET A 51 3.99 -13.50 4.53
CA MET A 51 3.08 -12.64 3.78
C MET A 51 2.91 -13.23 2.39
N HIS A 52 1.67 -13.38 1.93
CA HIS A 52 1.41 -13.81 0.55
C HIS A 52 0.12 -13.21 0.01
N GLN A 53 0.10 -13.09 -1.32
CA GLN A 53 -1.07 -12.67 -2.07
C GLN A 53 -1.97 -13.90 -2.34
N GLU A 54 -3.22 -13.82 -1.90
CA GLU A 54 -4.22 -14.87 -2.15
C GLU A 54 -4.91 -14.63 -3.51
N GLN A 55 -5.33 -13.39 -3.75
CA GLN A 55 -6.05 -12.91 -4.93
C GLN A 55 -5.62 -11.47 -5.25
N ALA A 56 -6.11 -10.91 -6.35
CA ALA A 56 -6.00 -9.46 -6.59
C ALA A 56 -6.58 -8.71 -5.36
N GLN A 57 -5.84 -7.72 -4.85
CA GLN A 57 -6.19 -6.91 -3.65
C GLN A 57 -6.09 -7.59 -2.27
N VAL A 58 -5.96 -8.92 -2.22
CA VAL A 58 -6.01 -9.69 -0.96
C VAL A 58 -4.62 -10.14 -0.54
N PHE A 59 -4.05 -9.43 0.42
CA PHE A 59 -2.79 -9.81 1.06
C PHE A 59 -3.05 -10.31 2.47
N SER A 60 -2.45 -11.45 2.81
CA SER A 60 -2.56 -12.01 4.13
C SER A 60 -1.19 -12.10 4.79
N VAL A 61 -1.17 -11.88 6.11
CA VAL A 61 0.00 -12.03 6.96
C VAL A 61 -0.32 -13.09 8.01
N ALA A 62 0.45 -14.17 8.00
CA ALA A 62 0.44 -15.20 9.02
C ALA A 62 1.64 -14.99 9.95
N VAL A 63 1.34 -14.84 11.24
CA VAL A 63 2.33 -14.80 12.32
C VAL A 63 2.15 -16.09 13.10
N GLY A 64 3.22 -16.85 13.27
CA GLY A 64 3.19 -18.09 14.04
C GLY A 64 4.31 -18.17 15.07
N ASN A 65 4.04 -18.93 16.13
CA ASN A 65 4.88 -19.04 17.34
C ASN A 65 5.30 -17.66 17.91
N LEU A 66 4.39 -16.68 17.90
CA LEU A 66 4.58 -15.42 18.60
C LEU A 66 4.68 -15.71 20.11
N PRO A 67 5.77 -15.34 20.80
CA PRO A 67 5.90 -15.61 22.23
C PRO A 67 4.81 -14.90 23.04
N ALA A 68 4.36 -15.52 24.14
CA ALA A 68 3.32 -14.96 24.98
C ALA A 68 3.70 -13.57 25.53
N ASN A 69 2.75 -12.64 25.61
CA ASN A 69 2.93 -11.25 26.06
C ASN A 69 3.91 -10.43 25.21
N ASN A 70 4.18 -10.83 23.96
CA ASN A 70 5.00 -10.06 23.04
C ASN A 70 4.13 -9.38 21.97
N GLU A 71 4.54 -8.19 21.58
CA GLU A 71 3.95 -7.44 20.48
C GLU A 71 4.74 -7.67 19.20
N VAL A 72 4.03 -7.73 18.07
CA VAL A 72 4.62 -7.75 16.73
C VAL A 72 4.11 -6.55 15.95
N ILE A 73 5.02 -5.73 15.44
CA ILE A 73 4.70 -4.64 14.52
C ILE A 73 5.03 -5.11 13.10
N ILE A 74 4.01 -5.14 12.26
CA ILE A 74 4.16 -5.51 10.85
C ILE A 74 4.27 -4.24 10.02
N LYS A 75 5.34 -4.14 9.24
CA LYS A 75 5.56 -3.05 8.30
C LYS A 75 5.53 -3.60 6.88
N ILE A 76 4.60 -3.09 6.08
CA ILE A 76 4.45 -3.42 4.67
C ILE A 76 4.85 -2.19 3.86
N ILE A 77 5.70 -2.39 2.86
CA ILE A 77 6.10 -1.37 1.90
C ILE A 77 5.53 -1.80 0.56
N TYR A 78 4.79 -0.90 -0.09
CA TYR A 78 4.20 -1.14 -1.39
C TYR A 78 4.27 0.12 -2.25
N VAL A 79 4.20 -0.09 -3.56
CA VAL A 79 4.02 0.96 -4.57
C VAL A 79 2.64 0.80 -5.17
N ALA A 80 1.99 1.89 -5.55
CA ALA A 80 0.67 1.85 -6.17
C ALA A 80 0.57 2.92 -7.26
N GLU A 81 -0.07 2.56 -8.37
CA GLU A 81 -0.45 3.53 -9.39
C GLU A 81 -1.68 4.32 -8.91
N LEU A 82 -1.61 5.65 -9.00
CA LEU A 82 -2.72 6.52 -8.64
C LEU A 82 -3.57 6.81 -9.87
N ILE A 83 -4.89 6.74 -9.71
CA ILE A 83 -5.83 7.00 -10.80
C ILE A 83 -6.29 8.45 -10.82
N ILE A 84 -6.76 8.90 -11.99
CA ILE A 84 -7.34 10.23 -12.18
C ILE A 84 -8.85 10.10 -12.31
N GLU A 85 -9.60 10.84 -11.49
CA GLU A 85 -11.06 10.90 -11.54
C GLU A 85 -11.52 12.34 -11.41
N ASN A 86 -12.40 12.79 -12.32
CA ASN A 86 -12.94 14.15 -12.31
C ASN A 86 -11.84 15.24 -12.19
N ASP A 87 -10.77 15.10 -12.97
CA ASP A 87 -9.56 15.96 -12.96
C ASP A 87 -8.70 15.92 -11.66
N ASP A 88 -9.04 15.05 -10.70
CA ASP A 88 -8.27 14.86 -9.47
C ASP A 88 -7.43 13.58 -9.51
N ILE A 89 -6.21 13.63 -9.01
CA ILE A 89 -5.42 12.42 -8.70
C ILE A 89 -5.94 11.86 -7.37
N VAL A 90 -6.33 10.59 -7.36
CA VAL A 90 -6.98 9.96 -6.21
C VAL A 90 -6.15 8.80 -5.66
N PHE A 91 -5.84 8.87 -4.37
CA PHE A 91 -5.34 7.74 -3.58
C PHE A 91 -6.48 7.15 -2.76
N ARG A 92 -6.61 5.83 -2.78
CA ARG A 92 -7.59 5.07 -2.00
C ARG A 92 -6.90 4.04 -1.12
N LEU A 93 -7.35 3.96 0.12
CA LEU A 93 -7.03 2.88 1.02
C LEU A 93 -8.35 2.26 1.51
N PRO A 94 -8.65 1.02 1.12
CA PRO A 94 -9.91 0.39 1.51
C PRO A 94 -9.98 0.17 3.03
N ALA A 95 -11.15 0.39 3.62
CA ALA A 95 -11.33 0.28 5.05
C ALA A 95 -11.61 -1.13 5.53
N LYS A 96 -12.43 -1.82 4.76
CA LYS A 96 -12.83 -3.20 5.00
C LYS A 96 -12.86 -3.89 3.67
N MET A 97 -12.31 -5.10 3.63
CA MET A 97 -12.61 -5.98 2.51
C MET A 97 -14.02 -6.55 2.66
N ALA A 98 -14.60 -7.00 1.54
CA ALA A 98 -15.85 -7.75 1.60
C ALA A 98 -15.68 -8.97 2.52
N SER A 99 -16.63 -9.18 3.43
CA SER A 99 -16.53 -10.15 4.53
C SER A 99 -16.29 -11.58 4.07
N TRP A 100 -16.66 -11.94 2.84
CA TRP A 100 -16.40 -13.25 2.26
C TRP A 100 -14.95 -13.42 1.76
N GLN A 101 -14.33 -12.36 1.21
CA GLN A 101 -12.94 -12.40 0.75
C GLN A 101 -11.97 -12.54 1.93
N SER A 102 -12.22 -11.79 3.00
CA SER A 102 -11.45 -11.89 4.24
C SER A 102 -11.66 -13.24 4.92
N LYS A 103 -12.88 -13.80 4.94
CA LYS A 103 -13.11 -15.17 5.44
C LYS A 103 -12.34 -16.23 4.65
N GLN A 104 -12.38 -16.19 3.31
CA GLN A 104 -11.66 -17.16 2.49
C GLN A 104 -10.14 -17.10 2.70
N ALA A 105 -9.58 -15.89 2.83
CA ALA A 105 -8.16 -15.70 3.14
C ALA A 105 -7.80 -16.20 4.55
N VAL A 106 -8.65 -15.97 5.55
CA VAL A 106 -8.43 -16.45 6.93
C VAL A 106 -8.59 -17.97 7.05
N GLU A 107 -9.55 -18.56 6.33
CA GLU A 107 -9.83 -20.01 6.34
C GLU A 107 -8.78 -20.83 5.58
N THR A 108 -7.96 -20.18 4.74
CA THR A 108 -6.83 -20.83 4.07
C THR A 108 -5.80 -21.27 5.11
N LYS A 109 -5.65 -22.59 5.27
CA LYS A 109 -4.75 -23.20 6.26
C LYS A 109 -3.30 -23.19 5.77
N ASP A 110 -2.52 -22.28 6.34
CA ASP A 110 -1.07 -22.21 6.09
C ASP A 110 -0.27 -23.21 6.94
N GLN A 111 -0.83 -23.65 8.08
CA GLN A 111 -0.26 -24.64 8.99
C GLN A 111 -1.37 -25.41 9.73
N SER A 112 -1.05 -26.59 10.27
CA SER A 112 -1.98 -27.43 11.05
C SER A 112 -1.39 -27.96 12.35
N THR A 113 -0.19 -27.53 12.71
CA THR A 113 0.64 -28.10 13.79
C THR A 113 0.45 -27.37 15.11
N VAL A 114 0.08 -26.09 15.08
CA VAL A 114 -0.15 -25.25 16.26
C VAL A 114 -1.58 -24.68 16.23
N GLN A 115 -2.19 -24.52 17.40
CA GLN A 115 -3.52 -23.91 17.52
C GLN A 115 -3.46 -22.42 17.11
N SER A 116 -4.42 -22.00 16.30
CA SER A 116 -4.61 -20.59 15.94
C SER A 116 -5.47 -19.88 16.98
N ILE A 117 -5.11 -18.64 17.31
CA ILE A 117 -5.90 -17.77 18.18
C ILE A 117 -6.53 -16.68 17.32
N ASP A 118 -7.84 -16.51 17.43
CA ASP A 118 -8.55 -15.40 16.80
C ASP A 118 -8.45 -14.18 17.69
N ILE A 119 -7.82 -13.13 17.17
CA ILE A 119 -7.75 -11.83 17.82
C ILE A 119 -8.99 -11.05 17.38
N ILE A 120 -9.98 -10.95 18.27
CA ILE A 120 -11.17 -10.11 18.08
C ILE A 120 -10.83 -8.76 18.70
N ASP A 121 -10.35 -7.83 17.88
CA ASP A 121 -10.16 -6.45 18.31
C ASP A 121 -11.16 -5.54 17.61
N GLU A 122 -12.08 -4.96 18.38
CA GLU A 122 -13.19 -4.17 17.86
C GLU A 122 -12.80 -2.71 17.55
N LYS A 123 -11.60 -2.26 17.94
CA LYS A 123 -11.20 -0.85 17.85
C LYS A 123 -9.75 -0.68 17.41
N VAL A 124 -9.46 -1.01 16.16
CA VAL A 124 -8.18 -0.64 15.54
C VAL A 124 -8.21 0.83 15.13
N GLU A 125 -7.41 1.64 15.81
CA GLU A 125 -7.19 3.04 15.46
C GLU A 125 -6.34 3.18 14.19
N PHE A 126 -6.83 3.98 13.25
CA PHE A 126 -6.14 4.32 12.02
C PHE A 126 -5.59 5.73 12.08
N SER A 127 -4.29 5.85 11.77
CA SER A 127 -3.63 7.13 11.55
C SER A 127 -3.05 7.17 10.13
N PHE A 128 -3.02 8.35 9.54
CA PHE A 128 -2.49 8.55 8.18
C PHE A 128 -1.70 9.83 8.13
N LYS A 129 -0.51 9.74 7.54
CA LYS A 129 0.34 10.88 7.20
C LYS A 129 0.92 10.66 5.82
N ALA A 130 0.92 11.69 4.99
CA ALA A 130 1.53 11.64 3.68
C ALA A 130 2.25 12.94 3.33
N SER A 131 3.36 12.80 2.63
CA SER A 131 4.07 13.87 1.94
C SER A 131 3.83 13.70 0.44
N ILE A 132 3.27 14.72 -0.18
CA ILE A 132 2.89 14.77 -1.58
C ILE A 132 3.86 15.67 -2.30
N ARG A 133 4.42 15.19 -3.42
CA ARG A 133 5.19 16.01 -4.35
C ARG A 133 4.60 15.84 -5.75
N MET A 134 4.30 16.96 -6.38
CA MET A 134 3.65 16.99 -7.69
C MET A 134 4.51 17.75 -8.70
N PRO A 135 4.39 17.47 -10.00
CA PRO A 135 5.11 18.21 -11.03
C PRO A 135 4.56 19.63 -11.22
N TYR A 136 3.33 19.89 -10.78
CA TYR A 136 2.64 21.17 -10.90
C TYR A 136 2.04 21.62 -9.57
N GLU A 137 1.69 22.90 -9.51
CA GLU A 137 1.05 23.53 -8.36
C GLU A 137 -0.22 22.76 -7.93
N ILE A 138 -0.28 22.42 -6.65
CA ILE A 138 -1.41 21.75 -6.02
C ILE A 138 -2.47 22.82 -5.69
N LEU A 139 -3.59 22.80 -6.40
CA LEU A 139 -4.70 23.72 -6.17
C LEU A 139 -5.56 23.28 -4.98
N LYS A 140 -5.83 21.98 -4.89
CA LYS A 140 -6.62 21.40 -3.80
C LYS A 140 -5.99 20.11 -3.35
N LEU A 141 -6.04 19.91 -2.04
CA LEU A 141 -5.58 18.70 -1.37
C LEU A 141 -6.56 18.40 -0.25
N PHE A 142 -7.44 17.43 -0.42
CA PHE A 142 -8.53 17.19 0.51
C PHE A 142 -8.92 15.71 0.52
N SER A 143 -9.62 15.29 1.56
CA SER A 143 -10.26 13.98 1.60
C SER A 143 -11.77 14.19 1.63
N PRO A 144 -12.53 13.55 0.72
CA PRO A 144 -13.99 13.57 0.79
C PRO A 144 -14.52 12.67 1.91
N THR A 145 -13.72 11.73 2.43
CA THR A 145 -14.17 10.76 3.43
C THR A 145 -13.73 11.08 4.86
N HIS A 146 -12.59 11.76 5.04
CA HIS A 146 -12.02 12.02 6.36
C HIS A 146 -11.52 13.46 6.53
N ARG A 147 -11.41 13.91 7.78
CA ARG A 147 -10.94 15.26 8.10
C ARG A 147 -9.41 15.28 8.20
N LEU A 148 -8.78 16.21 7.47
CA LEU A 148 -7.33 16.31 7.38
C LEU A 148 -6.82 17.66 7.90
N ARG A 149 -5.71 17.62 8.62
CA ARG A 149 -4.79 18.74 8.72
C ARG A 149 -3.91 18.72 7.48
N ARG A 150 -3.79 19.86 6.82
CA ARG A 150 -3.03 19.98 5.57
C ARG A 150 -2.18 21.23 5.55
N LYS A 151 -1.01 21.14 4.91
CA LYS A 151 -0.16 22.27 4.56
C LYS A 151 0.25 22.09 3.10
N VAL A 152 -0.03 23.08 2.27
CA VAL A 152 0.29 23.06 0.84
C VAL A 152 1.16 24.27 0.53
N THR A 153 2.20 24.06 -0.28
CA THR A 153 3.09 25.10 -0.79
C THR A 153 3.51 24.70 -2.19
N ASP A 154 2.95 25.39 -3.18
CA ASP A 154 3.13 25.11 -4.61
C ASP A 154 2.95 23.62 -4.94
N CYS A 155 4.05 22.94 -5.26
CA CYS A 155 4.10 21.54 -5.69
C CYS A 155 4.21 20.53 -4.53
N ILE A 156 4.27 21.00 -3.28
CA ILE A 156 4.47 20.17 -2.09
C ILE A 156 3.25 20.26 -1.17
N GLY A 157 2.73 19.10 -0.78
CA GLY A 157 1.64 18.96 0.18
C GLY A 157 2.05 18.07 1.34
N MET A 158 1.59 18.39 2.53
CA MET A 158 1.63 17.50 3.69
C MET A 158 0.21 17.34 4.20
N VAL A 159 -0.20 16.10 4.47
CA VAL A 159 -1.50 15.79 5.08
C VAL A 159 -1.33 14.85 6.25
N GLU A 160 -2.19 15.03 7.23
CA GLU A 160 -2.30 14.19 8.41
C GLU A 160 -3.77 14.13 8.83
N LEU A 161 -4.25 12.95 9.20
CA LEU A 161 -5.56 12.81 9.84
C LEU A 161 -5.58 13.59 11.16
N ILE A 162 -6.65 14.35 11.41
CA ILE A 162 -6.75 15.22 12.60
C ILE A 162 -6.80 14.38 13.88
N ASP A 163 -7.43 13.21 13.82
CA ASP A 163 -7.55 12.27 14.94
C ASP A 163 -7.33 10.85 14.43
N ASN A 164 -6.93 9.96 15.33
CA ASN A 164 -6.99 8.54 15.06
C ASN A 164 -8.47 8.14 14.91
N VAL A 165 -8.82 7.50 13.80
CA VAL A 165 -10.19 7.15 13.47
C VAL A 165 -10.34 5.64 13.40
N LEU A 166 -11.54 5.14 13.70
CA LEU A 166 -11.90 3.79 13.28
C LEU A 166 -12.28 3.86 11.80
N LEU A 167 -11.61 3.05 10.97
CA LEU A 167 -11.82 3.05 9.53
C LEU A 167 -13.16 2.36 9.21
N ASP A 168 -14.25 3.14 9.16
CA ASP A 168 -15.61 2.65 8.88
C ASP A 168 -15.93 2.60 7.38
N ARG A 169 -15.19 3.36 6.58
CA ARG A 169 -15.29 3.53 5.13
C ARG A 169 -13.91 3.84 4.55
N ASP A 170 -13.74 3.61 3.26
CA ASP A 170 -12.46 3.79 2.59
C ASP A 170 -11.89 5.20 2.80
N PHE A 171 -10.59 5.25 3.06
CA PHE A 171 -9.86 6.50 3.08
C PHE A 171 -9.56 6.94 1.65
N VAL A 172 -9.97 8.15 1.29
CA VAL A 172 -9.77 8.71 -0.04
C VAL A 172 -9.04 10.03 0.10
N LEU A 173 -7.94 10.22 -0.61
CA LEU A 173 -7.22 11.48 -0.72
C LEU A 173 -7.29 11.95 -2.18
N SER A 174 -7.81 13.15 -2.39
CA SER A 174 -7.91 13.81 -3.69
C SER A 174 -6.92 14.98 -3.80
N ILE A 175 -6.27 15.07 -4.96
CA ILE A 175 -5.25 16.06 -5.29
C ILE A 175 -5.58 16.69 -6.64
N THR A 176 -6.01 17.95 -6.62
CA THR A 176 -6.26 18.72 -7.83
C THR A 176 -5.01 19.51 -8.20
N LEU A 177 -4.53 19.37 -9.44
CA LEU A 177 -3.40 20.14 -9.96
C LEU A 177 -3.87 21.30 -10.84
N LYS A 178 -3.07 22.36 -10.90
CA LYS A 178 -3.32 23.49 -11.82
C LYS A 178 -3.26 23.10 -13.29
N SER A 179 -2.44 22.12 -13.62
CA SER A 179 -2.20 21.69 -15.01
C SER A 179 -1.98 20.18 -15.08
N ALA A 180 -2.99 19.40 -14.68
CA ALA A 180 -2.93 17.94 -14.69
C ALA A 180 -2.74 17.33 -16.10
N ASN A 181 -3.17 18.05 -17.14
CA ASN A 181 -3.35 17.53 -18.50
C ASN A 181 -2.17 17.83 -19.45
N LEU A 182 -1.07 18.40 -18.93
CA LEU A 182 0.11 18.65 -19.72
C LEU A 182 0.91 17.34 -19.91
N PRO A 183 1.40 17.05 -21.12
CA PRO A 183 2.32 15.93 -21.36
C PRO A 183 3.54 16.03 -20.44
N ARG A 184 3.95 14.89 -19.85
CA ARG A 184 5.10 14.86 -18.94
C ARG A 184 5.95 13.61 -19.12
N VAL A 185 7.24 13.74 -18.84
CA VAL A 185 8.18 12.63 -18.67
C VAL A 185 8.68 12.65 -17.23
N SER A 186 8.56 11.53 -16.54
CA SER A 186 9.25 11.25 -15.28
C SER A 186 10.47 10.37 -15.57
N ASN A 187 11.62 10.71 -15.01
CA ASN A 187 12.82 9.87 -15.08
C ASN A 187 13.19 9.43 -13.67
N GLU A 188 13.29 8.12 -13.46
CA GLU A 188 13.78 7.51 -12.22
C GLU A 188 15.13 6.87 -12.48
N THR A 189 16.12 7.25 -11.67
CA THR A 189 17.47 6.70 -11.75
C THR A 189 17.72 5.83 -10.53
N TRP A 190 17.95 4.53 -10.75
CA TRP A 190 18.42 3.63 -9.71
C TRP A 190 19.95 3.52 -9.78
N SER A 191 20.61 3.84 -8.67
CA SER A 191 22.02 3.55 -8.45
C SER A 191 22.15 2.52 -7.33
N LEU A 192 22.96 1.48 -7.56
CA LEU A 192 23.38 0.57 -6.50
C LEU A 192 24.21 1.36 -5.48
N ASN A 193 23.65 1.61 -4.29
CA ASN A 193 24.44 2.02 -3.15
C ASN A 193 25.07 0.74 -2.58
N ASP A 194 26.33 0.50 -2.96
CA ASP A 194 27.09 -0.66 -2.55
C ASP A 194 27.56 -0.49 -1.09
N ASP A 195 26.83 -1.10 -0.15
CA ASP A 195 27.33 -1.32 1.22
C ASP A 195 28.24 -2.57 1.30
N SER A 196 28.64 -3.15 0.17
CA SER A 196 29.60 -4.26 0.12
C SER A 196 30.92 -3.82 -0.51
N GLU A 197 31.98 -3.82 0.29
CA GLU A 197 33.36 -3.63 -0.19
C GLU A 197 33.79 -4.82 -1.06
N THR A 198 33.30 -4.93 -2.29
CA THR A 198 33.93 -5.78 -3.32
C THR A 198 33.80 -5.18 -4.70
N ILE A 199 34.88 -4.52 -5.10
CA ILE A 199 35.19 -3.96 -6.40
C ILE A 199 34.92 -4.98 -7.52
N THR A 200 33.88 -4.75 -8.33
CA THR A 200 33.98 -4.91 -9.80
C THR A 200 33.18 -3.82 -10.50
N SER A 201 33.89 -3.07 -11.34
CA SER A 201 33.42 -1.99 -12.17
C SER A 201 32.36 -2.47 -13.17
N ASN A 202 31.10 -2.18 -12.89
CA ASN A 202 30.09 -1.87 -13.90
C ASN A 202 28.95 -1.11 -13.22
N ASN A 203 29.10 0.22 -13.21
CA ASN A 203 28.14 1.16 -12.63
C ASN A 203 26.91 1.21 -13.55
N HIS A 204 26.07 0.18 -13.51
CA HIS A 204 24.81 0.13 -14.24
C HIS A 204 23.79 1.00 -13.52
N ASN A 205 23.85 2.31 -13.75
CA ASN A 205 22.71 3.18 -13.47
C ASN A 205 21.57 2.73 -14.37
N SER A 206 20.54 2.16 -13.77
CA SER A 206 19.32 1.81 -14.49
C SER A 206 18.42 3.03 -14.49
N GLU A 207 18.05 3.50 -15.67
CA GLU A 207 17.12 4.62 -15.85
C GLU A 207 15.78 4.07 -16.33
N ALA A 208 14.70 4.52 -15.70
CA ALA A 208 13.33 4.23 -16.09
C ALA A 208 12.62 5.55 -16.41
N CYS A 209 12.14 5.69 -17.65
CA CYS A 209 11.38 6.85 -18.08
C CYS A 209 9.90 6.48 -18.22
N LEU A 210 9.03 7.26 -17.60
CA LEU A 210 7.57 7.17 -17.76
C LEU A 210 7.08 8.41 -18.52
N LEU A 211 6.51 8.20 -19.70
CA LEU A 211 5.83 9.23 -20.47
C LEU A 211 4.33 9.18 -20.17
N THR A 212 3.76 10.29 -19.71
CA THR A 212 2.35 10.40 -19.35
C THR A 212 1.64 11.43 -20.21
N PHE A 213 0.53 11.03 -20.82
CA PHE A 213 -0.39 11.90 -21.55
C PHE A 213 -1.81 11.77 -21.00
N TYR A 214 -2.33 12.83 -20.39
CA TYR A 214 -3.73 12.94 -19.99
C TYR A 214 -4.39 14.12 -20.70
N PRO A 215 -4.75 14.00 -21.99
CA PRO A 215 -5.35 15.10 -22.73
C PRO A 215 -6.75 15.41 -22.21
N ARG A 216 -7.06 16.70 -22.06
CA ARG A 216 -8.43 17.17 -21.83
C ARG A 216 -9.10 17.39 -23.17
N PHE A 217 -10.23 16.72 -23.38
CA PHE A 217 -11.09 16.95 -24.55
C PHE A 217 -12.23 17.88 -24.14
N GLU A 218 -12.42 18.96 -24.90
CA GLU A 218 -13.60 19.80 -24.75
C GLU A 218 -14.77 19.14 -25.48
N THR A 219 -15.83 18.81 -24.76
CA THR A 219 -17.07 18.32 -25.38
C THR A 219 -18.03 19.49 -25.57
N GLN A 220 -18.49 19.71 -26.80
CA GLN A 220 -19.57 20.65 -27.04
C GLN A 220 -20.86 20.07 -26.46
N THR A 221 -21.46 20.76 -25.50
CA THR A 221 -22.78 20.39 -24.97
C THR A 221 -23.80 20.56 -26.08
N ILE A 222 -24.35 19.47 -26.60
CA ILE A 222 -25.48 19.55 -27.54
C ILE A 222 -26.66 20.10 -26.75
N SER A 223 -27.04 21.35 -27.00
CA SER A 223 -28.29 21.88 -26.46
C SER A 223 -29.42 21.05 -27.05
N ASN A 224 -30.20 20.37 -26.21
CA ASN A 224 -31.45 19.77 -26.63
C ASN A 224 -32.36 20.89 -27.16
N GLN A 225 -32.32 21.13 -28.48
CA GLN A 225 -33.34 21.88 -29.17
C GLN A 225 -34.61 21.03 -29.15
N GLN A 226 -35.58 21.55 -28.42
CA GLN A 226 -37.04 21.34 -28.50
C GLN A 226 -37.48 20.19 -29.41
N ILE A 227 -37.95 19.11 -28.79
CA ILE A 227 -39.00 18.29 -29.39
C ILE A 227 -40.31 19.03 -29.07
N GLU A 228 -40.79 19.84 -30.02
CA GLU A 228 -42.22 20.20 -30.13
C GLU A 228 -43.00 19.05 -30.77
#